data_AF-A0A952ULT0-F1
#
_entry.id   AF-A0A952ULT0-F1
#
_cell.length_a   1.000
_cell.length_b   1.000
_cell.length_c   1.000
_cell.angle_alpha   90.00
_cell.angle_beta   90.00
_cell.angle_gamma   90.00
#
_symmetry.space_group_name_H-M   'P 1'
#
loop_
_entity.id
_entity.type
_entity.pdbx_description
1 polymer ?
#
loop_
_entity_poly.entity_id
_entity_poly.type
_entity_poly.pdbx_seq_one_letter_code
_entity_poly.pdbx_strand_id
1 'polypeptide(L)'
;MPIRPHQTARVAIAIALTLWLAVPALAQAVQDAQPPQPTERSASQSAGASTAPDPVPAMADAAVQAWLQREPVALESLATLEPSALCRMLPELVTNPAPPPGTQVRVEDRIERPSDVEGERRFTYAAVRTGGQLDVVEVVMAESRGLWSAEHVGFLQQNQPVGVRAWLQTSTAAWVFAAFSLLVLFALTRRGSTLRRWLAAGLAAIREHRRLVVGTLVALYALFGLGAYVGTTLPQECEQAVLDVLNAAIGSVGATQAYGSGNVVRAAATTYFQNFVVVSTSVLLPLAALFALPAYLFAGLSFFAQGIPFGLLASGGLGYTVLLVLLLVLELTAYFLVVAGGGMFLTTLLRGRNARGAADPRRRQASGEPASAGQRATDRATTASAPPGPSAGRTPPPAGPFARGFRKLLLMLPLAGLLLLAGAWYEALIIILGLA
;
A
#
# COMPACT_ATOMS: atom_id res chain seq x y z
N MET A 1 -33.11 35.10 5.59
CA MET A 1 -33.08 34.41 6.89
C MET A 1 -31.73 33.70 7.05
N PRO A 2 -30.93 34.00 8.09
CA PRO A 2 -29.65 33.33 8.29
C PRO A 2 -29.90 31.96 8.94
N ILE A 3 -29.59 30.89 8.21
CA ILE A 3 -29.64 29.51 8.72
C ILE A 3 -28.48 29.35 9.71
N ARG A 4 -28.80 29.12 10.99
CA ARG A 4 -27.82 28.96 12.06
C ARG A 4 -27.00 27.67 11.82
N PRO A 5 -25.65 27.73 11.77
CA PRO A 5 -24.78 26.59 11.45
C PRO A 5 -24.76 25.47 12.51
N HIS A 6 -25.44 25.66 13.65
CA HIS A 6 -25.57 24.64 14.69
C HIS A 6 -26.67 23.61 14.42
N GLN A 7 -27.63 23.89 13.53
CA GLN A 7 -28.71 22.93 13.22
C GLN A 7 -28.28 21.86 12.21
N THR A 8 -27.48 22.22 11.20
CA THR A 8 -26.99 21.25 10.19
C THR A 8 -26.01 20.25 10.79
N ALA A 9 -25.17 20.66 11.74
CA ALA A 9 -24.28 19.74 12.46
C ALA A 9 -25.03 18.75 13.37
N ARG A 10 -26.15 19.17 13.97
CA ARG A 10 -26.99 18.27 14.79
C ARG A 10 -27.76 17.27 13.94
N VAL A 11 -28.20 17.66 12.74
CA VAL A 11 -28.86 16.76 11.78
C VAL A 11 -27.87 15.73 11.21
N ALA A 12 -26.65 16.13 10.87
CA ALA A 12 -25.61 15.20 10.41
C ALA A 12 -25.19 14.19 11.50
N ILE A 13 -25.08 14.65 12.76
CA ILE A 13 -24.79 13.78 13.92
C ILE A 13 -25.98 12.84 14.20
N ALA A 14 -27.22 13.33 14.09
CA ALA A 14 -28.42 12.50 14.28
C ALA A 14 -28.58 11.44 13.18
N ILE A 15 -28.28 11.77 11.92
CA ILE A 15 -28.27 10.82 10.80
C ILE A 15 -27.15 9.79 10.96
N ALA A 16 -25.95 10.22 11.36
CA ALA A 16 -24.85 9.30 11.65
C ALA A 16 -25.16 8.37 12.83
N LEU A 17 -25.79 8.87 13.90
CA LEU A 17 -26.23 8.06 15.06
C LEU A 17 -27.39 7.12 14.74
N THR A 18 -28.33 7.51 13.88
CA THR A 18 -29.43 6.62 13.44
C THR A 18 -28.93 5.54 12.48
N LEU A 19 -27.95 5.85 11.61
CA LEU A 19 -27.25 4.84 10.81
C LEU A 19 -26.40 3.91 11.69
N TRP A 20 -25.81 4.40 12.79
CA TRP A 20 -25.02 3.58 13.73
C TRP A 20 -25.89 2.66 14.60
N LEU A 21 -27.08 3.11 15.01
CA LEU A 21 -28.01 2.34 15.85
C LEU A 21 -28.85 1.32 15.07
N ALA A 22 -28.90 1.39 13.73
CA ALA A 22 -29.59 0.42 12.88
C ALA A 22 -28.76 -0.84 12.56
N VAL A 23 -27.44 -0.80 12.75
CA VAL A 23 -26.53 -1.93 12.46
C VAL A 23 -26.69 -3.15 13.39
N PRO A 24 -26.93 -3.03 14.71
CA PRO A 24 -27.06 -4.22 15.56
C PRO A 24 -28.34 -5.03 15.31
N ALA A 25 -29.37 -4.46 14.67
CA ALA A 25 -30.62 -5.16 14.37
C ALA A 25 -30.51 -6.14 13.18
N LEU A 26 -29.51 -5.96 12.29
CA LEU A 26 -29.22 -6.90 11.19
C LEU A 26 -28.17 -7.95 11.57
N ALA A 27 -27.35 -7.69 12.60
CA ALA A 27 -26.33 -8.62 13.08
C ALA A 27 -26.89 -9.76 13.94
N GLN A 28 -28.05 -9.58 14.60
CA GLN A 28 -28.66 -10.65 15.41
C GLN A 28 -29.41 -11.71 14.59
N ALA A 29 -29.72 -11.46 13.30
CA ALA A 29 -30.39 -12.45 12.45
C ALA A 29 -29.46 -13.57 11.93
N VAL A 30 -28.13 -13.46 12.15
CA VAL A 30 -27.14 -14.45 11.70
C VAL A 30 -26.59 -15.31 12.86
N GLN A 31 -26.97 -15.01 14.12
CA GLN A 31 -26.42 -15.68 15.30
C GLN A 31 -27.24 -16.87 15.83
N ASP A 32 -28.42 -17.16 15.26
CA ASP A 32 -29.22 -18.34 15.61
C ASP A 32 -28.90 -19.59 14.76
N ALA A 33 -27.88 -19.53 13.89
CA ALA A 33 -27.35 -20.72 13.22
C ALA A 33 -26.34 -21.43 14.15
N GLN A 34 -26.86 -22.17 15.12
CA GLN A 34 -26.09 -23.03 16.01
C GLN A 34 -25.33 -24.08 15.17
N PRO A 35 -23.98 -24.16 15.25
CA PRO A 35 -23.25 -25.22 14.57
C PRO A 35 -23.64 -26.58 15.17
N PRO A 36 -23.90 -27.62 14.37
CA PRO A 36 -24.20 -28.94 14.90
C PRO A 36 -22.98 -29.46 15.66
N GLN A 37 -23.22 -29.97 16.87
CA GLN A 37 -22.21 -30.66 17.66
C GLN A 37 -21.61 -31.83 16.87
N PRO A 38 -20.32 -32.15 17.06
CA PRO A 38 -19.69 -33.29 16.42
C PRO A 38 -20.36 -34.55 16.96
N THR A 39 -21.19 -35.18 16.13
CA THR A 39 -21.65 -36.54 16.41
C THR A 39 -20.48 -37.45 16.10
N GLU A 40 -19.89 -38.07 17.12
CA GLU A 40 -19.08 -39.27 16.96
C GLU A 40 -19.94 -40.32 16.24
N ARG A 41 -19.81 -40.40 14.91
CA ARG A 41 -20.32 -41.53 14.13
C ARG A 41 -19.19 -42.50 13.93
N SER A 42 -19.29 -43.57 14.72
CA SER A 42 -18.62 -44.84 14.55
C SER A 42 -18.42 -45.21 13.08
N ALA A 43 -17.21 -45.70 12.81
CA ALA A 43 -16.80 -46.35 11.59
C ALA A 43 -17.92 -47.26 11.03
N SER A 44 -18.42 -46.89 9.86
CA SER A 44 -19.24 -47.76 9.02
C SER A 44 -18.52 -47.84 7.69
N GLN A 45 -17.70 -48.89 7.54
CA GLN A 45 -17.16 -49.34 6.27
C GLN A 45 -18.32 -49.54 5.30
N SER A 46 -18.45 -48.66 4.31
CA SER A 46 -19.18 -48.94 3.08
C SER A 46 -18.16 -49.37 2.03
N ALA A 47 -18.03 -50.69 1.88
CA ALA A 47 -17.37 -51.32 0.77
C ALA A 47 -18.12 -50.99 -0.54
N GLY A 48 -17.37 -50.65 -1.59
CA GLY A 48 -17.84 -50.76 -2.98
C GLY A 48 -17.72 -49.50 -3.84
N ALA A 49 -16.51 -49.16 -4.28
CA ALA A 49 -16.27 -48.50 -5.58
C ALA A 49 -14.76 -48.55 -5.93
N SER A 50 -14.44 -49.17 -7.08
CA SER A 50 -13.18 -49.14 -7.84
C SER A 50 -11.83 -49.30 -7.10
N THR A 51 -11.23 -50.48 -7.23
CA THR A 51 -9.88 -50.86 -6.75
C THR A 51 -8.73 -50.33 -7.62
N ALA A 52 -8.85 -49.11 -8.16
CA ALA A 52 -7.69 -48.40 -8.68
C ALA A 52 -7.12 -47.54 -7.54
N PRO A 53 -5.82 -47.62 -7.22
CA PRO A 53 -5.22 -46.68 -6.27
C PRO A 53 -5.47 -45.26 -6.79
N ASP A 54 -5.97 -44.39 -5.91
CA ASP A 54 -6.18 -42.98 -6.18
C ASP A 54 -4.92 -42.38 -6.81
N PRO A 55 -4.95 -41.92 -8.07
CA PRO A 55 -3.75 -41.49 -8.78
C PRO A 55 -3.28 -40.10 -8.35
N VAL A 56 -4.15 -39.30 -7.72
CA VAL A 56 -3.90 -37.88 -7.46
C VAL A 56 -2.67 -37.62 -6.57
N PRO A 57 -2.42 -38.38 -5.48
CA PRO A 57 -1.21 -38.21 -4.68
C PRO A 57 0.08 -38.46 -5.48
N ALA A 58 0.09 -39.46 -6.36
CA ALA A 58 1.25 -39.73 -7.22
C ALA A 58 1.43 -38.67 -8.31
N MET A 59 0.33 -38.10 -8.81
CA MET A 59 0.37 -36.95 -9.72
C MET A 59 0.93 -35.70 -9.03
N ALA A 60 0.59 -35.48 -7.76
CA ALA A 60 1.15 -34.39 -6.97
C ALA A 60 2.66 -34.56 -6.74
N ASP A 61 3.13 -35.78 -6.45
CA ASP A 61 4.56 -36.09 -6.36
C ASP A 61 5.30 -35.79 -7.66
N ALA A 62 4.72 -36.21 -8.78
CA ALA A 62 5.28 -35.96 -10.11
C ALA A 62 5.33 -34.46 -10.43
N ALA A 63 4.32 -33.69 -9.99
CA ALA A 63 4.29 -32.24 -10.14
C ALA A 63 5.41 -31.54 -9.34
N VAL A 64 5.69 -31.99 -8.10
CA VAL A 64 6.84 -31.50 -7.32
C VAL A 64 8.16 -31.79 -8.04
N GLN A 65 8.32 -33.01 -8.56
CA GLN A 65 9.53 -33.40 -9.28
C GLN A 65 9.71 -32.58 -10.56
N ALA A 66 8.64 -32.37 -11.34
CA ALA A 66 8.67 -31.52 -12.52
C ALA A 66 9.03 -30.06 -12.17
N TRP A 67 8.48 -29.54 -11.07
CA TRP A 67 8.79 -28.21 -10.57
C TRP A 67 10.25 -28.07 -10.14
N LEU A 68 10.83 -29.08 -9.47
CA LEU A 68 12.25 -29.09 -9.09
C LEU A 68 13.21 -29.04 -10.28
N GLN A 69 12.79 -29.54 -11.44
CA GLN A 69 13.58 -29.49 -12.68
C GLN A 69 13.38 -28.20 -13.48
N ARG A 70 12.53 -27.29 -13.00
CA ARG A 70 12.22 -26.06 -13.71
C ARG A 70 13.38 -25.09 -13.64
N GLU A 71 13.88 -24.65 -14.80
CA GLU A 71 14.93 -23.66 -14.87
C GLU A 71 14.38 -22.23 -14.67
N PRO A 72 15.10 -21.35 -13.93
CA PRO A 72 14.77 -19.94 -13.86
C PRO A 72 14.85 -19.29 -15.24
N VAL A 73 13.80 -18.59 -15.64
CA VAL A 73 13.79 -17.88 -16.91
C VAL A 73 14.56 -16.57 -16.77
N ALA A 74 15.58 -16.38 -17.61
CA ALA A 74 16.40 -15.17 -17.61
C ALA A 74 15.60 -13.95 -18.11
N LEU A 75 15.79 -12.78 -17.49
CA LEU A 75 15.04 -11.56 -17.84
C LEU A 75 15.30 -11.14 -19.29
N GLU A 76 16.52 -11.37 -19.79
CA GLU A 76 16.92 -11.10 -21.17
C GLU A 76 16.10 -11.93 -22.16
N SER A 77 15.81 -13.19 -21.82
CA SER A 77 14.98 -14.06 -22.66
C SER A 77 13.53 -13.56 -22.73
N LEU A 78 12.99 -13.08 -21.60
CA LEU A 78 11.64 -12.51 -21.53
C LEU A 78 11.54 -11.20 -22.34
N ALA A 79 12.60 -10.39 -22.35
CA ALA A 79 12.64 -9.12 -23.08
C ALA A 79 12.66 -9.31 -24.61
N THR A 80 13.00 -10.52 -25.10
CA THR A 80 13.01 -10.83 -26.54
C THR A 80 11.70 -11.45 -27.05
N LEU A 81 10.76 -11.76 -26.16
CA LEU A 81 9.48 -12.36 -26.53
C LEU A 81 8.53 -11.32 -27.12
N GLU A 82 7.74 -11.76 -28.10
CA GLU A 82 6.56 -11.02 -28.53
C GLU A 82 5.59 -10.83 -27.35
N PRO A 83 4.89 -9.68 -27.23
CA PRO A 83 4.02 -9.39 -26.09
C PRO A 83 2.98 -10.49 -25.80
N SER A 84 2.40 -11.10 -26.85
CA SER A 84 1.43 -12.19 -26.70
C SER A 84 2.05 -13.50 -26.20
N ALA A 85 3.32 -13.76 -26.49
CA ALA A 85 4.05 -14.91 -25.98
C ALA A 85 4.44 -14.69 -24.51
N LEU A 86 4.92 -13.49 -24.18
CA LEU A 86 5.23 -13.11 -22.81
C LEU A 86 4.00 -13.21 -21.89
N CYS A 87 2.86 -12.70 -22.35
CA CYS A 87 1.61 -12.76 -21.59
C CYS A 87 1.10 -14.18 -21.39
N ARG A 88 1.29 -15.09 -22.34
CA ARG A 88 0.96 -16.52 -22.14
C ARG A 88 1.87 -17.21 -21.12
N MET A 89 3.10 -16.75 -20.96
CA MET A 89 4.05 -17.30 -19.99
C MET A 89 3.92 -16.73 -18.59
N LEU A 90 3.47 -15.48 -18.46
CA LEU A 90 3.40 -14.73 -17.21
C LEU A 90 2.63 -15.44 -16.05
N PRO A 91 1.41 -15.99 -16.27
CA PRO A 91 0.67 -16.66 -15.19
C PRO A 91 1.50 -17.80 -14.61
N GLU A 92 2.10 -18.62 -15.46
CA GLU A 92 2.88 -19.76 -15.06
C GLU A 92 4.18 -19.35 -14.33
N LEU A 93 4.82 -18.25 -14.73
CA LEU A 93 6.00 -17.72 -14.03
C LEU A 93 5.69 -17.20 -12.62
N VAL A 94 4.46 -16.76 -12.39
CA VAL A 94 4.03 -16.16 -11.11
C VAL A 94 3.41 -17.20 -10.19
N THR A 95 2.53 -18.05 -10.73
CA THR A 95 1.82 -19.09 -9.99
C THR A 95 2.75 -20.27 -9.68
N ASN A 96 3.65 -20.63 -10.60
CA ASN A 96 4.53 -21.79 -10.49
C ASN A 96 6.02 -21.40 -10.70
N PRO A 97 6.56 -20.48 -9.87
CA PRO A 97 7.91 -19.95 -10.06
C PRO A 97 8.96 -21.05 -9.90
N ALA A 98 10.02 -21.01 -10.70
CA ALA A 98 11.12 -21.97 -10.57
C ALA A 98 11.71 -21.96 -9.14
N PRO A 99 12.05 -23.12 -8.57
CA PRO A 99 12.62 -23.19 -7.22
C PRO A 99 14.00 -22.52 -7.20
N PRO A 100 14.40 -21.90 -6.07
CA PRO A 100 15.77 -21.46 -5.87
C PRO A 100 16.76 -22.62 -6.08
N PRO A 101 17.91 -22.39 -6.73
CA PRO A 101 18.91 -23.43 -6.93
C PRO A 101 19.32 -24.08 -5.60
N GLY A 102 19.36 -25.43 -5.59
CA GLY A 102 19.69 -26.21 -4.40
C GLY A 102 18.50 -26.53 -3.49
N THR A 103 17.27 -26.21 -3.88
CA THR A 103 16.06 -26.65 -3.17
C THR A 103 15.93 -28.18 -3.21
N GLN A 104 15.69 -28.78 -2.05
CA GLN A 104 15.41 -30.21 -1.90
C GLN A 104 14.03 -30.39 -1.28
N VAL A 105 13.25 -31.34 -1.79
CA VAL A 105 11.91 -31.66 -1.26
C VAL A 105 11.87 -33.14 -0.91
N ARG A 106 11.37 -33.44 0.29
CA ARG A 106 11.15 -34.80 0.78
C ARG A 106 9.76 -35.25 0.36
N VAL A 107 9.68 -35.87 -0.82
CA VAL A 107 8.40 -36.31 -1.39
C VAL A 107 7.75 -37.41 -0.53
N GLU A 108 8.56 -38.17 0.20
CA GLU A 108 8.13 -39.18 1.17
C GLU A 108 7.38 -38.60 2.38
N ASP A 109 7.58 -37.32 2.72
CA ASP A 109 6.93 -36.63 3.84
C ASP A 109 5.59 -35.97 3.43
N ARG A 110 4.94 -36.46 2.36
CA ARG A 110 3.69 -35.90 1.85
C ARG A 110 2.57 -35.95 2.91
N ILE A 111 1.96 -34.81 3.14
CA ILE A 111 0.76 -34.68 4.00
C ILE A 111 -0.35 -34.06 3.17
N GLU A 112 -1.49 -34.76 3.07
CA GLU A 112 -2.72 -34.21 2.49
C GLU A 112 -3.37 -33.24 3.51
N ARG A 113 -3.74 -32.05 3.02
CA ARG A 113 -4.37 -30.99 3.80
C ARG A 113 -5.84 -30.87 3.40
N PRO A 114 -6.73 -30.54 4.34
CA PRO A 114 -8.12 -30.24 3.99
C PRO A 114 -8.17 -29.05 3.03
N SER A 115 -9.05 -29.14 2.02
CA SER A 115 -9.43 -28.02 1.17
C SER A 115 -10.93 -27.75 1.33
N ASP A 116 -11.29 -26.47 1.36
CA ASP A 116 -12.68 -26.00 1.44
C ASP A 116 -13.32 -25.85 0.05
N VAL A 117 -12.56 -26.15 -1.02
CA VAL A 117 -12.99 -26.03 -2.42
C VAL A 117 -13.33 -27.41 -2.97
N GLU A 118 -14.55 -27.57 -3.48
CA GLU A 118 -14.98 -28.82 -4.13
C GLU A 118 -14.15 -29.07 -5.41
N GLY A 119 -13.66 -30.30 -5.58
CA GLY A 119 -12.78 -30.64 -6.71
C GLY A 119 -11.32 -30.20 -6.54
N GLU A 120 -10.92 -29.75 -5.34
CA GLU A 120 -9.54 -29.35 -5.04
C GLU A 120 -8.93 -30.26 -3.96
N ARG A 121 -7.66 -30.61 -4.11
CA ARG A 121 -6.88 -31.37 -3.12
C ARG A 121 -5.52 -30.75 -2.91
N ARG A 122 -5.12 -30.61 -1.65
CA ARG A 122 -3.87 -29.95 -1.27
C ARG A 122 -2.90 -30.94 -0.66
N PHE A 123 -1.66 -30.92 -1.15
CA PHE A 123 -0.58 -31.75 -0.64
C PHE A 123 0.57 -30.87 -0.19
N THR A 124 1.16 -31.17 0.96
CA THR A 124 2.30 -30.43 1.50
C THR A 124 3.49 -31.37 1.68
N TYR A 125 4.69 -30.83 1.46
CA TYR A 125 5.95 -31.56 1.49
C TYR A 125 6.99 -30.77 2.28
N ALA A 126 7.79 -31.45 3.08
CA ALA A 126 8.93 -30.83 3.75
C ALA A 126 10.01 -30.46 2.72
N ALA A 127 10.51 -29.24 2.78
CA ALA A 127 11.53 -28.75 1.86
C ALA A 127 12.71 -28.12 2.62
N VAL A 128 13.88 -28.15 1.99
CA VAL A 128 15.10 -27.50 2.49
C VAL A 128 15.65 -26.61 1.38
N ARG A 129 15.81 -25.32 1.69
CA ARG A 129 16.46 -24.34 0.81
C ARG A 129 17.96 -24.28 1.08
N THR A 130 18.68 -23.69 0.12
CA THR A 130 20.10 -23.38 0.25
C THR A 130 20.38 -22.61 1.55
N GLY A 131 21.37 -23.08 2.31
CA GLY A 131 21.66 -22.57 3.66
C GLY A 131 20.98 -23.35 4.80
N GLY A 132 20.29 -24.47 4.50
CA GLY A 132 19.67 -25.34 5.51
C GLY A 132 18.34 -24.80 6.06
N GLN A 133 17.73 -23.83 5.37
CA GLN A 133 16.45 -23.27 5.78
C GLN A 133 15.32 -24.26 5.50
N LEU A 134 14.63 -24.71 6.55
CA LEU A 134 13.44 -25.55 6.45
C LEU A 134 12.25 -24.73 5.93
N ASP A 135 11.50 -25.32 5.01
CA ASP A 135 10.33 -24.74 4.38
C ASP A 135 9.30 -25.82 4.05
N VAL A 136 8.13 -25.42 3.56
CA VAL A 136 7.08 -26.34 3.11
C VAL A 136 6.75 -26.02 1.66
N VAL A 137 6.65 -27.05 0.82
CA VAL A 137 6.14 -26.94 -0.55
C VAL A 137 4.67 -27.38 -0.55
N GLU A 138 3.81 -26.61 -1.20
CA GLU A 138 2.40 -26.93 -1.43
C GLU A 138 2.18 -27.30 -2.90
N VAL A 139 1.36 -28.31 -3.13
CA VAL A 139 0.77 -28.63 -4.43
C VAL A 139 -0.74 -28.57 -4.30
N VAL A 140 -1.37 -27.75 -5.14
CA VAL A 140 -2.82 -27.69 -5.29
C VAL A 140 -3.20 -28.45 -6.55
N MET A 141 -3.92 -29.55 -6.37
CA MET A 141 -4.49 -30.35 -7.45
C MET A 141 -5.94 -29.92 -7.64
N ALA A 142 -6.30 -29.57 -8.88
CA ALA A 142 -7.66 -29.21 -9.24
C ALA A 142 -8.23 -30.20 -10.26
N GLU A 143 -9.50 -30.55 -10.08
CA GLU A 143 -10.25 -31.37 -11.01
C GLU A 143 -10.98 -30.48 -12.03
N SER A 144 -10.63 -30.65 -13.31
CA SER A 144 -11.31 -29.98 -14.41
C SER A 144 -11.84 -31.02 -15.39
N ARG A 145 -13.17 -31.05 -15.57
CA ARG A 145 -13.86 -31.98 -16.48
C ARG A 145 -13.52 -33.46 -16.23
N GLY A 146 -13.34 -33.85 -14.96
CA GLY A 146 -13.00 -35.23 -14.59
C GLY A 146 -11.51 -35.57 -14.70
N LEU A 147 -10.64 -34.59 -14.98
CA LEU A 147 -9.19 -34.76 -15.03
C LEU A 147 -8.51 -33.93 -13.96
N TRP A 148 -7.61 -34.55 -13.20
CA TRP A 148 -6.80 -33.87 -12.20
C TRP A 148 -5.55 -33.25 -12.84
N SER A 149 -5.21 -32.04 -12.41
CA SER A 149 -3.97 -31.38 -12.81
C SER A 149 -3.42 -30.53 -11.67
N ALA A 150 -2.09 -30.35 -11.63
CA ALA A 150 -1.45 -29.45 -10.68
C ALA A 150 -1.66 -28.01 -11.17
N GLU A 151 -2.47 -27.25 -10.45
CA GLU A 151 -2.73 -25.83 -10.75
C GLU A 151 -1.65 -24.94 -10.11
N HIS A 152 -1.20 -25.33 -8.91
CA HIS A 152 -0.15 -24.64 -8.17
C HIS A 152 0.88 -25.63 -7.62
N VAL A 153 2.16 -25.32 -7.80
CA VAL A 153 3.31 -25.95 -7.15
C VAL A 153 4.28 -24.86 -6.75
N GLY A 154 4.58 -24.76 -5.46
CA GLY A 154 5.53 -23.79 -4.96
C GLY A 154 5.75 -23.91 -3.46
N PHE A 155 6.57 -23.03 -2.89
CA PHE A 155 6.60 -22.91 -1.44
C PHE A 155 5.22 -22.50 -0.95
N LEU A 156 4.76 -23.16 0.12
CA LEU A 156 3.51 -22.87 0.80
C LEU A 156 3.47 -21.39 1.12
N GLN A 157 2.81 -20.63 0.25
CA GLN A 157 2.34 -19.32 0.60
C GLN A 157 1.21 -19.59 1.57
N GLN A 158 1.46 -19.37 2.85
CA GLN A 158 0.37 -19.24 3.80
C GLN A 158 -0.45 -18.03 3.31
N ASN A 159 -1.44 -18.27 2.44
CA ASN A 159 -2.46 -17.31 2.02
C ASN A 159 -3.34 -16.87 3.21
N GLN A 160 -2.96 -17.28 4.41
CA GLN A 160 -3.43 -16.76 5.67
C GLN A 160 -2.55 -15.58 6.08
N PRO A 161 -3.11 -14.39 6.23
CA PRO A 161 -2.34 -13.23 6.65
C PRO A 161 -1.70 -13.51 8.01
N VAL A 162 -0.40 -13.21 8.15
CA VAL A 162 0.38 -13.39 9.40
C VAL A 162 0.65 -12.05 10.09
N GLY A 163 0.96 -12.09 11.39
CA GLY A 163 1.34 -10.91 12.18
C GLY A 163 0.27 -9.81 12.18
N VAL A 164 0.64 -8.57 11.84
CA VAL A 164 -0.28 -7.43 11.80
C VAL A 164 -1.39 -7.63 10.77
N ARG A 165 -1.11 -8.29 9.63
CA ARG A 165 -2.14 -8.58 8.62
C ARG A 165 -3.18 -9.56 9.17
N ALA A 166 -2.76 -10.55 9.97
CA ALA A 166 -3.66 -11.47 10.68
C ALA A 166 -4.55 -10.70 11.65
N TRP A 167 -3.93 -9.81 12.43
CA TRP A 167 -4.64 -8.99 13.41
C TRP A 167 -5.69 -8.09 12.77
N LEU A 168 -5.40 -7.50 11.60
CA LEU A 168 -6.37 -6.68 10.84
C LEU A 168 -7.63 -7.44 10.43
N GLN A 169 -7.55 -8.78 10.34
CA GLN A 169 -8.72 -9.60 10.02
C GLN A 169 -9.67 -9.79 11.23
N THR A 170 -9.29 -9.35 12.44
CA THR A 170 -10.09 -9.52 13.66
C THR A 170 -11.12 -8.41 13.85
N SER A 171 -12.22 -8.72 14.54
CA SER A 171 -13.23 -7.73 14.95
C SER A 171 -12.64 -6.62 15.83
N THR A 172 -11.65 -6.96 16.66
CA THR A 172 -10.97 -5.98 17.52
C THR A 172 -10.25 -4.93 16.69
N ALA A 173 -9.54 -5.32 15.62
CA ALA A 173 -8.89 -4.37 14.72
C ALA A 173 -9.89 -3.47 14.01
N ALA A 174 -11.04 -4.02 13.58
CA ALA A 174 -12.12 -3.22 12.99
C ALA A 174 -12.64 -2.15 13.97
N TRP A 175 -12.88 -2.50 15.24
CA TRP A 175 -13.30 -1.53 16.26
C TRP A 175 -12.24 -0.47 16.54
N VAL A 176 -10.97 -0.86 16.64
CA VAL A 176 -9.86 0.08 16.82
C VAL A 176 -9.78 1.05 15.63
N PHE A 177 -9.93 0.55 14.41
CA PHE A 177 -9.91 1.38 13.20
C PHE A 177 -11.11 2.33 13.13
N ALA A 178 -12.31 1.88 13.50
CA ALA A 178 -13.50 2.72 13.59
C ALA A 178 -13.31 3.83 14.63
N ALA A 179 -12.82 3.49 15.83
CA ALA A 179 -12.52 4.46 16.88
C ALA A 179 -11.45 5.48 16.44
N PHE A 180 -10.39 5.02 15.77
CA PHE A 180 -9.38 5.88 15.16
C PHE A 180 -9.98 6.84 14.13
N SER A 181 -10.83 6.35 13.23
CA SER A 181 -11.50 7.16 12.20
C SER A 181 -12.38 8.25 12.83
N LEU A 182 -13.14 7.90 13.87
CA LEU A 182 -13.96 8.85 14.63
C LEU A 182 -13.10 9.88 15.37
N LEU A 183 -11.96 9.47 15.93
CA LEU A 183 -11.03 10.38 16.59
C LEU A 183 -10.40 11.37 15.61
N VAL A 184 -10.04 10.92 14.40
CA VAL A 184 -9.57 11.80 13.32
C VAL A 184 -10.66 12.81 12.95
N LEU A 185 -11.89 12.36 12.72
CA LEU A 185 -13.03 13.23 12.43
C LEU A 185 -13.29 14.25 13.55
N PHE A 186 -13.25 13.80 14.80
CA PHE A 186 -13.37 14.66 15.97
C PHE A 186 -12.23 15.69 16.05
N ALA A 187 -10.99 15.29 15.77
CA ALA A 187 -9.86 16.21 15.71
C ALA A 187 -10.01 17.25 14.58
N LEU A 188 -10.63 16.91 13.45
CA LEU A 188 -10.91 17.85 12.36
C LEU A 188 -11.99 18.88 12.74
N THR A 189 -12.96 18.52 13.57
CA THR A 189 -14.03 19.43 13.99
C THR A 189 -13.60 20.38 15.12
N ARG A 190 -12.71 19.94 16.04
CA ARG A 190 -12.22 20.79 17.12
C ARG A 190 -11.31 21.93 16.62
N ARG A 191 -11.60 23.17 17.03
CA ARG A 191 -10.71 24.32 16.80
C ARG A 191 -9.44 24.14 17.64
N GLY A 192 -8.28 24.43 17.05
CA GLY A 192 -6.98 24.34 17.72
C GLY A 192 -6.36 22.94 17.81
N SER A 193 -6.99 21.91 17.24
CA SER A 193 -6.42 20.56 17.25
C SER A 193 -5.03 20.51 16.58
N THR A 194 -4.17 19.61 17.06
CA THR A 194 -2.85 19.36 16.49
C THR A 194 -2.94 18.94 15.02
N LEU A 195 -3.87 18.03 14.68
CA LEU A 195 -4.10 17.58 13.31
C LEU A 195 -4.40 18.76 12.37
N ARG A 196 -5.32 19.66 12.73
CA ARG A 196 -5.63 20.83 11.89
C ARG A 196 -4.43 21.76 11.72
N ARG A 197 -3.63 21.94 12.77
CA ARG A 197 -2.38 22.73 12.68
C ARG A 197 -1.38 22.09 11.73
N TRP A 198 -1.26 20.76 11.75
CA TRP A 198 -0.39 20.01 10.85
C TRP A 198 -0.89 20.09 9.41
N LEU A 199 -2.18 19.89 9.16
CA LEU A 199 -2.77 20.03 7.83
C LEU A 199 -2.59 21.46 7.28
N ALA A 200 -2.84 22.48 8.10
CA ALA A 200 -2.63 23.87 7.72
C ALA A 200 -1.15 24.18 7.39
N ALA A 201 -0.22 23.62 8.17
CA ALA A 201 1.21 23.74 7.90
C ALA A 201 1.62 23.00 6.61
N GLY A 202 1.05 21.82 6.34
CA GLY A 202 1.25 21.09 5.08
C GLY A 202 0.74 21.88 3.88
N LEU A 203 -0.47 22.45 3.96
CA LEU A 203 -1.02 23.33 2.92
C LEU A 203 -0.20 24.61 2.74
N ALA A 204 0.40 25.15 3.80
CA ALA A 204 1.33 26.27 3.70
C ALA A 204 2.63 25.86 2.98
N ALA A 205 3.18 24.68 3.27
CA ALA A 205 4.35 24.16 2.57
C ALA A 205 4.08 23.90 1.08
N ILE A 206 2.90 23.35 0.75
CA ILE A 206 2.46 23.19 -0.65
C ILE A 206 2.38 24.53 -1.35
N ARG A 207 1.79 25.56 -0.72
CA ARG A 207 1.72 26.91 -1.31
C ARG A 207 3.10 27.52 -1.56
N GLU A 208 4.05 27.33 -0.64
CA GLU A 208 5.44 27.78 -0.80
C GLU A 208 6.11 27.13 -2.02
N HIS A 209 5.77 25.87 -2.32
CA HIS A 209 6.34 25.06 -3.40
C HIS A 209 5.34 24.73 -4.51
N ARG A 210 4.34 25.59 -4.72
CA ARG A 210 3.16 25.28 -5.56
C ARG A 210 3.50 24.72 -6.95
N ARG A 211 4.52 25.30 -7.60
CA ARG A 211 4.93 24.91 -8.96
C ARG A 211 5.52 23.51 -8.98
N LEU A 212 6.32 23.17 -7.97
CA LEU A 212 6.88 21.84 -7.82
C LEU A 212 5.77 20.84 -7.58
N VAL A 213 4.88 21.10 -6.61
CA VAL A 213 3.80 20.17 -6.28
C VAL A 213 2.88 19.93 -7.48
N VAL A 214 2.42 21.00 -8.14
CA VAL A 214 1.57 20.87 -9.34
C VAL A 214 2.31 20.13 -10.47
N GLY A 215 3.58 20.46 -10.72
CA GLY A 215 4.38 19.76 -11.73
C GLY A 215 4.53 18.26 -11.43
N THR A 216 4.80 17.90 -10.16
CA THR A 216 4.87 16.51 -9.71
C THR A 216 3.55 15.78 -9.92
N LEU A 217 2.43 16.37 -9.50
CA LEU A 217 1.11 15.75 -9.65
C LEU A 217 0.79 15.53 -11.13
N VAL A 218 0.94 16.56 -11.98
CA VAL A 218 0.64 16.45 -13.42
C VAL A 218 1.52 15.38 -14.07
N ALA A 219 2.83 15.37 -13.78
CA ALA A 219 3.74 14.39 -14.36
C ALA A 219 3.41 12.95 -13.93
N LEU A 220 3.13 12.72 -12.65
CA LEU A 220 2.82 11.38 -12.15
C LEU A 220 1.44 10.90 -12.59
N TYR A 221 0.44 11.78 -12.66
CA TYR A 221 -0.86 11.45 -13.27
C TYR A 221 -0.72 11.13 -14.77
N ALA A 222 0.11 11.87 -15.50
CA ALA A 222 0.35 11.60 -16.91
C ALA A 222 1.03 10.24 -17.11
N LEU A 223 2.00 9.88 -16.26
CA LEU A 223 2.65 8.55 -16.29
C LEU A 223 1.67 7.43 -15.94
N PHE A 224 0.85 7.61 -14.91
CA PHE A 224 -0.21 6.65 -14.57
C PHE A 224 -1.20 6.49 -15.73
N GLY A 225 -1.67 7.60 -16.30
CA GLY A 225 -2.59 7.60 -17.44
C GLY A 225 -1.99 6.99 -18.70
N LEU A 226 -0.69 7.19 -18.94
CA LEU A 226 0.04 6.52 -20.02
C LEU A 226 0.11 5.00 -19.77
N GLY A 227 0.32 4.57 -18.53
CA GLY A 227 0.25 3.17 -18.13
C GLY A 227 -1.13 2.57 -18.42
N ALA A 228 -2.19 3.25 -17.98
CA ALA A 228 -3.57 2.83 -18.28
C ALA A 228 -3.86 2.78 -19.77
N TYR A 229 -3.38 3.76 -20.55
CA TYR A 229 -3.50 3.74 -22.00
C TYR A 229 -2.73 2.57 -22.63
N VAL A 230 -1.52 2.25 -22.16
CA VAL A 230 -0.80 1.05 -22.61
C VAL A 230 -1.62 -0.20 -22.30
N GLY A 231 -2.24 -0.28 -21.12
CA GLY A 231 -3.15 -1.35 -20.74
C GLY A 231 -4.28 -1.58 -21.74
N THR A 232 -4.88 -0.53 -22.31
CA THR A 232 -5.97 -0.69 -23.31
C THR A 232 -5.48 -1.20 -24.67
N THR A 233 -4.17 -1.14 -24.92
CA THR A 233 -3.55 -1.62 -26.17
C THR A 233 -2.98 -3.03 -26.06
N LEU A 234 -3.01 -3.64 -24.87
CA LEU A 234 -2.49 -4.99 -24.67
C LEU A 234 -3.39 -6.04 -25.34
N PRO A 235 -2.80 -7.13 -25.88
CA PRO A 235 -3.56 -8.28 -26.36
C PRO A 235 -4.43 -8.92 -25.27
N GLN A 236 -5.53 -9.57 -25.66
CA GLN A 236 -6.45 -10.23 -24.72
C GLN A 236 -5.77 -11.33 -23.90
N GLU A 237 -4.72 -11.97 -24.42
CA GLU A 237 -3.93 -12.96 -23.70
C GLU A 237 -3.24 -12.37 -22.46
N CYS A 238 -3.01 -11.05 -22.44
CA CYS A 238 -2.46 -10.34 -21.29
C CYS A 238 -3.51 -10.06 -20.21
N GLU A 239 -4.79 -10.07 -20.53
CA GLU A 239 -5.86 -9.78 -19.58
C GLU A 239 -5.88 -10.83 -18.46
N GLN A 240 -5.93 -12.11 -18.82
CA GLN A 240 -5.91 -13.22 -17.87
C GLN A 240 -4.60 -13.22 -17.05
N ALA A 241 -3.46 -13.01 -17.70
CA ALA A 241 -2.17 -12.97 -17.02
C ALA A 241 -2.05 -11.83 -16.01
N VAL A 242 -2.54 -10.65 -16.36
CA VAL A 242 -2.57 -9.51 -15.44
C VAL A 242 -3.55 -9.77 -14.30
N LEU A 243 -4.72 -10.38 -14.56
CA LEU A 243 -5.69 -10.75 -13.54
C LEU A 243 -5.13 -11.80 -12.56
N ASP A 244 -4.41 -12.81 -13.05
CA ASP A 244 -3.82 -13.85 -12.19
C ASP A 244 -2.70 -13.28 -11.30
N VAL A 245 -1.84 -12.43 -11.87
CA VAL A 245 -0.82 -11.69 -11.10
C VAL A 245 -1.48 -10.77 -10.07
N LEU A 246 -2.53 -10.06 -10.47
CA LEU A 246 -3.27 -9.16 -9.59
C LEU A 246 -3.94 -9.94 -8.46
N ASN A 247 -4.58 -11.09 -8.76
CA ASN A 247 -5.23 -11.95 -7.77
C ASN A 247 -4.21 -12.52 -6.77
N ALA A 248 -3.04 -12.97 -7.23
CA ALA A 248 -1.95 -13.40 -6.36
C ALA A 248 -1.46 -12.24 -5.46
N ALA A 249 -1.28 -11.05 -6.03
CA ALA A 249 -0.86 -9.87 -5.28
C ALA A 249 -1.91 -9.43 -4.24
N ILE A 250 -3.19 -9.36 -4.60
CA ILE A 250 -4.32 -9.01 -3.72
C ILE A 250 -4.48 -10.04 -2.59
N GLY A 251 -4.38 -11.33 -2.92
CA GLY A 251 -4.45 -12.43 -1.96
C GLY A 251 -3.39 -12.33 -0.87
N SER A 252 -2.13 -12.04 -1.25
CA SER A 252 -1.01 -11.89 -0.31
C SER A 252 -1.18 -10.73 0.68
N VAL A 253 -1.96 -9.71 0.33
CA VAL A 253 -2.22 -8.52 1.17
C VAL A 253 -3.35 -8.78 2.18
N GLY A 254 -4.12 -9.86 2.03
CA GLY A 254 -5.30 -10.16 2.85
C GLY A 254 -6.55 -9.37 2.43
N ALA A 255 -6.49 -8.68 1.29
CA ALA A 255 -7.61 -7.90 0.76
C ALA A 255 -8.77 -8.81 0.34
N THR A 256 -8.50 -9.96 -0.27
CA THR A 256 -9.54 -10.94 -0.65
C THR A 256 -10.37 -11.40 0.54
N GLN A 257 -9.72 -11.73 1.67
CA GLN A 257 -10.42 -12.13 2.89
C GLN A 257 -11.21 -10.97 3.53
N ALA A 258 -10.66 -9.75 3.47
CA ALA A 258 -11.32 -8.59 4.05
C ALA A 258 -12.58 -8.20 3.25
N TYR A 259 -12.49 -8.14 1.92
CA TYR A 259 -13.62 -7.85 1.04
C TYR A 259 -14.65 -8.99 1.00
N GLY A 260 -14.19 -10.25 0.94
CA GLY A 260 -15.06 -11.42 0.98
C GLY A 260 -15.84 -11.59 2.30
N SER A 261 -15.41 -10.94 3.38
CA SER A 261 -16.13 -10.96 4.65
C SER A 261 -17.44 -10.14 4.66
N GLY A 262 -17.65 -9.27 3.67
CA GLY A 262 -18.77 -8.32 3.64
C GLY A 262 -18.70 -7.23 4.73
N ASN A 263 -17.65 -7.20 5.54
CA ASN A 263 -17.49 -6.21 6.62
C ASN A 263 -16.73 -4.98 6.12
N VAL A 264 -17.46 -3.89 5.89
CA VAL A 264 -16.92 -2.59 5.41
C VAL A 264 -15.79 -2.06 6.30
N VAL A 265 -15.90 -2.21 7.62
CA VAL A 265 -14.90 -1.68 8.56
C VAL A 265 -13.60 -2.47 8.47
N ARG A 266 -13.68 -3.80 8.35
CA ARG A 266 -12.51 -4.69 8.18
C ARG A 266 -11.82 -4.44 6.84
N ALA A 267 -12.59 -4.32 5.77
CA ALA A 267 -12.08 -3.95 4.45
C ALA A 267 -11.36 -2.60 4.52
N ALA A 268 -12.02 -1.55 5.03
CA ALA A 268 -11.43 -0.22 5.15
C ALA A 268 -10.16 -0.21 6.02
N ALA A 269 -10.12 -0.97 7.13
CA ALA A 269 -8.94 -1.08 7.97
C ALA A 269 -7.74 -1.69 7.22
N THR A 270 -7.99 -2.76 6.47
CA THR A 270 -6.97 -3.47 5.68
C THR A 270 -6.43 -2.56 4.57
N THR A 271 -7.33 -1.90 3.84
CA THR A 271 -7.03 -0.96 2.76
C THR A 271 -6.22 0.23 3.27
N TYR A 272 -6.66 0.86 4.37
CA TYR A 272 -5.92 1.97 4.97
C TYR A 272 -4.52 1.56 5.43
N PHE A 273 -4.38 0.39 6.06
CA PHE A 273 -3.07 -0.10 6.49
C PHE A 273 -2.15 -0.30 5.30
N GLN A 274 -2.61 -0.97 4.24
CA GLN A 274 -1.81 -1.19 3.05
C GLN A 274 -1.40 0.14 2.39
N ASN A 275 -2.33 1.07 2.21
CA ASN A 275 -2.05 2.29 1.45
C ASN A 275 -1.25 3.33 2.27
N PHE A 276 -1.58 3.48 3.56
CA PHE A 276 -0.93 4.48 4.40
C PHE A 276 0.33 3.95 5.08
N VAL A 277 0.28 2.78 5.72
CA VAL A 277 1.41 2.26 6.50
C VAL A 277 2.44 1.61 5.60
N VAL A 278 2.01 0.69 4.72
CA VAL A 278 2.94 -0.05 3.85
C VAL A 278 3.44 0.88 2.73
N VAL A 279 2.55 1.38 1.87
CA VAL A 279 2.97 2.15 0.69
C VAL A 279 3.50 3.53 1.07
N SER A 280 2.68 4.38 1.69
CA SER A 280 3.05 5.79 1.91
C SER A 280 4.18 5.97 2.93
N THR A 281 4.08 5.30 4.08
CA THR A 281 5.00 5.51 5.21
C THR A 281 6.25 4.65 5.12
N SER A 282 6.15 3.41 4.66
CA SER A 282 7.30 2.48 4.66
C SER A 282 8.06 2.47 3.34
N VAL A 283 7.41 2.77 2.21
CA VAL A 283 8.06 2.76 0.89
C VAL A 283 8.33 4.18 0.41
N LEU A 284 7.28 4.98 0.18
CA LEU A 284 7.43 6.30 -0.47
C LEU A 284 8.18 7.30 0.40
N LEU A 285 7.90 7.36 1.70
CA LEU A 285 8.55 8.32 2.60
C LEU A 285 10.07 8.08 2.73
N PRO A 286 10.57 6.86 3.00
CA PRO A 286 12.02 6.63 3.05
C PRO A 286 12.69 6.87 1.70
N LEU A 287 12.06 6.48 0.60
CA LEU A 287 12.57 6.77 -0.74
C LEU A 287 12.69 8.28 -0.97
N ALA A 288 11.63 9.04 -0.65
CA ALA A 288 11.62 10.49 -0.76
C ALA A 288 12.65 11.18 0.17
N ALA A 289 12.88 10.61 1.37
CA ALA A 289 13.82 11.13 2.35
C ALA A 289 15.28 10.85 1.98
N LEU A 290 15.59 9.67 1.46
CA LEU A 290 16.96 9.22 1.21
C LEU A 290 17.44 9.55 -0.20
N PHE A 291 16.56 9.40 -1.19
CA PHE A 291 16.98 9.37 -2.58
C PHE A 291 16.47 10.54 -3.42
N ALA A 292 15.57 11.39 -2.92
CA ALA A 292 15.13 12.62 -3.58
C ALA A 292 14.80 12.47 -5.10
N LEU A 293 15.74 12.76 -6.02
CA LEU A 293 15.51 12.65 -7.47
C LEU A 293 15.28 11.20 -7.95
N PRO A 294 16.12 10.21 -7.61
CA PRO A 294 15.80 8.81 -7.87
C PRO A 294 14.44 8.34 -7.34
N ALA A 295 13.92 8.95 -6.27
CA ALA A 295 12.57 8.65 -5.79
C ALA A 295 11.48 9.03 -6.80
N TYR A 296 11.67 10.09 -7.61
CA TYR A 296 10.75 10.45 -8.68
C TYR A 296 10.77 9.44 -9.83
N LEU A 297 11.95 8.94 -10.19
CA LEU A 297 12.07 7.93 -11.25
C LEU A 297 11.43 6.61 -10.82
N PHE A 298 11.74 6.15 -9.60
CA PHE A 298 11.13 4.95 -9.04
C PHE A 298 9.61 5.09 -8.92
N ALA A 299 9.13 6.20 -8.36
CA ALA A 299 7.69 6.48 -8.28
C ALA A 299 7.04 6.53 -9.67
N GLY A 300 7.66 7.23 -10.63
CA GLY A 300 7.14 7.35 -11.99
C GLY A 300 6.99 6.01 -12.69
N LEU A 301 8.03 5.15 -12.64
CA LEU A 301 7.97 3.79 -13.20
C LEU A 301 6.95 2.92 -12.49
N SER A 302 6.89 3.01 -11.15
CA SER A 302 5.94 2.26 -10.33
C SER A 302 4.48 2.65 -10.66
N PHE A 303 4.17 3.93 -10.74
CA PHE A 303 2.82 4.40 -11.08
C PHE A 303 2.44 4.17 -12.55
N PHE A 304 3.41 4.24 -13.47
CA PHE A 304 3.19 3.79 -14.84
C PHE A 304 2.79 2.31 -14.88
N ALA A 305 3.56 1.42 -14.23
CA ALA A 305 3.26 0.00 -14.20
C ALA A 305 1.92 -0.30 -13.50
N GLN A 306 1.63 0.38 -12.39
CA GLN A 306 0.35 0.26 -11.68
C GLN A 306 -0.84 0.76 -12.51
N GLY A 307 -0.65 1.65 -13.47
CA GLY A 307 -1.71 2.11 -14.37
C GLY A 307 -2.17 1.04 -15.35
N ILE A 308 -1.29 0.13 -15.78
CA ILE A 308 -1.56 -0.86 -16.82
C ILE A 308 -2.80 -1.72 -16.51
N PRO A 309 -2.95 -2.35 -15.32
CA PRO A 309 -4.15 -3.11 -15.00
C PRO A 309 -5.44 -2.30 -15.07
N PHE A 310 -5.42 -1.00 -14.75
CA PHE A 310 -6.62 -0.15 -14.82
C PHE A 310 -7.08 0.12 -16.26
N GLY A 311 -6.18 0.03 -17.23
CA GLY A 311 -6.54 0.09 -18.65
C GLY A 311 -7.40 -1.08 -19.09
N LEU A 312 -7.14 -2.28 -18.55
CA LEU A 312 -7.88 -3.50 -18.86
C LEU A 312 -9.26 -3.52 -18.19
N LEU A 313 -9.36 -2.96 -16.98
CA LEU A 313 -10.59 -2.96 -16.16
C LEU A 313 -11.62 -1.88 -16.54
N ALA A 314 -11.37 -1.07 -17.57
CA ALA A 314 -12.22 0.06 -17.94
C ALA A 314 -13.59 -0.31 -18.57
N SER A 315 -13.98 -1.59 -18.58
CA SER A 315 -15.20 -2.11 -19.22
C SER A 315 -16.47 -2.05 -18.36
N GLY A 316 -16.37 -1.73 -17.06
CA GLY A 316 -17.49 -1.77 -16.07
C GLY A 316 -18.62 -0.73 -16.24
N GLY A 317 -18.63 0.04 -17.32
CA GLY A 317 -19.64 1.07 -17.59
C GLY A 317 -19.39 2.43 -16.91
N LEU A 318 -20.09 3.47 -17.35
CA LEU A 318 -19.78 4.87 -16.98
C LEU A 318 -19.91 5.16 -15.48
N GLY A 319 -20.88 4.54 -14.79
CA GLY A 319 -21.05 4.68 -13.34
C GLY A 319 -19.85 4.12 -12.56
N TYR A 320 -19.44 2.90 -12.89
CA TYR A 320 -18.25 2.25 -12.34
C TYR A 320 -17.00 3.09 -12.57
N THR A 321 -16.78 3.55 -13.81
CA THR A 321 -15.60 4.35 -14.16
C THR A 321 -15.52 5.62 -13.34
N VAL A 322 -16.64 6.32 -13.12
CA VAL A 322 -16.66 7.53 -12.28
C VAL A 322 -16.28 7.21 -10.84
N LEU A 323 -16.83 6.14 -10.27
CA LEU A 323 -16.53 5.74 -8.89
C LEU A 323 -15.06 5.35 -8.73
N LEU A 324 -14.52 4.60 -9.70
CA LEU A 324 -13.13 4.18 -9.75
C LEU A 324 -12.18 5.38 -9.90
N VAL A 325 -12.49 6.32 -10.79
CA VAL A 325 -11.70 7.55 -10.97
C VAL A 325 -11.67 8.37 -9.69
N LEU A 326 -12.78 8.45 -8.95
CA LEU A 326 -12.80 9.15 -7.67
C LEU A 326 -11.88 8.49 -6.64
N LEU A 327 -11.91 7.16 -6.54
CA LEU A 327 -10.98 6.40 -5.69
C LEU A 327 -9.52 6.69 -6.09
N LEU A 328 -9.21 6.53 -7.37
CA LEU A 328 -7.87 6.77 -7.92
C LEU A 328 -7.38 8.20 -7.61
N VAL A 329 -8.24 9.20 -7.75
CA VAL A 329 -7.88 10.59 -7.42
C VAL A 329 -7.54 10.73 -5.94
N LEU A 330 -8.28 10.10 -5.03
CA LEU A 330 -7.97 10.15 -3.59
C LEU A 330 -6.62 9.50 -3.29
N GLU A 331 -6.39 8.30 -3.82
CA GLU A 331 -5.20 7.51 -3.50
C GLU A 331 -3.93 8.03 -4.17
N LEU A 332 -3.98 8.26 -5.49
CA LEU A 332 -2.84 8.76 -6.24
C LEU A 332 -2.44 10.15 -5.75
N THR A 333 -3.39 11.04 -5.44
CA THR A 333 -3.06 12.34 -4.87
C THR A 333 -2.33 12.18 -3.53
N ALA A 334 -2.76 11.24 -2.67
CA ALA A 334 -2.08 10.99 -1.41
C ALA A 334 -0.62 10.57 -1.62
N TYR A 335 -0.37 9.62 -2.52
CA TYR A 335 0.98 9.16 -2.84
C TYR A 335 1.84 10.24 -3.48
N PHE A 336 1.30 10.96 -4.45
CA PHE A 336 2.02 11.99 -5.18
C PHE A 336 2.39 13.17 -4.27
N LEU A 337 1.58 13.47 -3.25
CA LEU A 337 1.94 14.43 -2.22
C LEU A 337 3.16 14.01 -1.42
N VAL A 338 3.32 12.71 -1.09
CA VAL A 338 4.51 12.20 -0.40
C VAL A 338 5.75 12.34 -1.28
N VAL A 339 5.65 11.98 -2.57
CA VAL A 339 6.74 12.15 -3.56
C VAL A 339 7.09 13.63 -3.75
N ALA A 340 6.08 14.51 -3.86
CA ALA A 340 6.25 15.95 -3.92
C ALA A 340 6.96 16.48 -2.65
N GLY A 341 6.65 15.91 -1.49
CA GLY A 341 7.35 16.14 -0.22
C GLY A 341 8.86 15.96 -0.31
N GLY A 342 9.33 14.92 -1.02
CA GLY A 342 10.76 14.69 -1.27
C GLY A 342 11.39 15.80 -2.11
N GLY A 343 10.67 16.29 -3.11
CA GLY A 343 11.09 17.44 -3.91
C GLY A 343 11.14 18.74 -3.10
N MET A 344 10.15 18.97 -2.22
CA MET A 344 10.14 20.11 -1.29
C MET A 344 11.31 20.06 -0.30
N PHE A 345 11.67 18.86 0.17
CA PHE A 345 12.84 18.63 1.01
C PHE A 345 14.13 18.99 0.26
N LEU A 346 14.34 18.43 -0.93
CA LEU A 346 15.54 18.68 -1.75
C LEU A 346 15.71 20.15 -2.10
N THR A 347 14.65 20.80 -2.59
CA THR A 347 14.69 22.23 -2.94
C THR A 347 15.00 23.12 -1.72
N THR A 348 14.48 22.77 -0.55
CA THR A 348 14.78 23.50 0.70
C THR A 348 16.24 23.32 1.12
N LEU A 349 16.81 22.12 0.95
CA LEU A 349 18.23 21.86 1.18
C LEU A 349 19.13 22.67 0.25
N LEU A 350 18.84 22.66 -1.05
CA LEU A 350 19.63 23.36 -2.06
C LEU A 350 19.61 24.88 -1.85
N ARG A 351 18.44 25.46 -1.61
CA ARG A 351 18.32 26.90 -1.28
C ARG A 351 19.07 27.26 0.00
N GLY A 352 19.02 26.39 1.01
CA GLY A 352 19.74 26.58 2.28
C GLY A 352 21.27 26.53 2.15
N ARG A 353 21.80 25.71 1.25
CA ARG A 353 23.24 25.68 0.92
C ARG A 353 23.69 26.96 0.23
N ASN A 354 22.94 27.40 -0.77
CA ASN A 354 23.27 28.61 -1.54
C ASN A 354 23.29 29.87 -0.66
N ALA A 355 22.33 30.00 0.27
CA ALA A 355 22.30 31.12 1.20
C ALA A 355 23.51 31.16 2.16
N ARG A 356 24.02 30.00 2.59
CA ARG A 356 25.23 29.91 3.42
C ARG A 356 26.50 30.23 2.62
N GLY A 357 26.60 29.75 1.39
CA GLY A 357 27.73 30.04 0.50
C GLY A 357 27.83 31.52 0.11
N ALA A 358 26.69 32.22 0.01
CA ALA A 358 26.64 33.67 -0.24
C ALA A 358 26.96 34.53 1.01
N ALA A 359 26.82 33.96 2.21
CA ALA A 359 27.10 34.62 3.48
C ALA A 359 28.54 34.40 3.99
N ASP A 360 29.36 33.60 3.30
CA ASP A 360 30.77 33.38 3.68
C ASP A 360 31.62 34.60 3.29
N PRO A 361 32.13 35.38 4.27
CA PRO A 361 32.92 36.58 3.99
C PRO A 361 34.24 36.27 3.28
N ARG A 362 34.77 35.04 3.37
CA ARG A 362 36.00 34.64 2.64
C ARG A 362 35.81 34.65 1.13
N ARG A 363 34.58 34.41 0.65
CA ARG A 363 34.25 34.42 -0.78
C ARG A 363 34.08 35.85 -1.33
N ARG A 364 33.72 36.81 -0.48
CA ARG A 364 33.65 38.25 -0.83
C ARG A 364 35.03 38.90 -0.93
N GLN A 365 36.00 38.46 -0.12
CA GLN A 365 37.39 38.90 -0.26
C GLN A 365 38.05 38.40 -1.54
N ALA A 366 37.65 37.23 -2.04
CA ALA A 366 38.18 36.67 -3.29
C ALA A 366 37.62 37.34 -4.56
N SER A 367 36.50 38.06 -4.48
CA SER A 367 35.88 38.75 -5.64
C SER A 367 36.41 40.17 -5.89
N GLY A 368 37.45 40.62 -5.17
CA GLY A 368 38.24 41.80 -5.58
C GLY A 368 37.50 43.12 -5.59
N GLU A 369 36.47 43.32 -4.75
CA GLU A 369 35.81 44.62 -4.62
C GLU A 369 36.65 45.51 -3.68
N PRO A 370 37.25 46.62 -4.16
CA PRO A 370 38.11 47.44 -3.33
C PRO A 370 37.28 48.12 -2.25
N ALA A 371 37.57 47.78 -0.99
CA ALA A 371 37.04 48.47 0.17
C ALA A 371 37.47 49.93 0.11
N SER A 372 36.52 50.82 -0.17
CA SER A 372 36.67 52.26 0.00
C SER A 372 36.93 52.56 1.46
N ALA A 373 38.21 52.70 1.80
CA ALA A 373 38.69 53.20 3.08
C ALA A 373 38.32 54.68 3.20
N GLY A 374 37.47 55.01 4.17
CA GLY A 374 37.23 56.41 4.51
C GLY A 374 36.03 56.65 5.40
N GLN A 375 36.19 56.48 6.73
CA GLN A 375 35.68 57.40 7.76
C GLN A 375 35.99 56.84 9.17
N ARG A 376 37.07 57.35 9.79
CA ARG A 376 37.10 58.16 11.02
C ARG A 376 36.23 57.57 12.14
N ALA A 377 36.75 56.97 13.21
CA ALA A 377 37.73 57.46 14.20
C ALA A 377 37.36 58.84 14.79
N THR A 378 36.35 58.87 15.67
CA THR A 378 36.26 59.71 16.88
C THR A 378 35.03 59.27 17.67
N ASP A 379 35.24 58.59 18.81
CA ASP A 379 34.78 59.08 20.12
C ASP A 379 35.01 58.06 21.22
N ARG A 380 35.72 58.53 22.24
CA ARG A 380 36.14 57.81 23.43
C ARG A 380 35.37 58.42 24.61
N ALA A 381 34.91 57.53 25.48
CA ALA A 381 34.52 57.74 26.88
C ALA A 381 33.10 58.27 27.18
N THR A 382 32.26 57.39 27.74
CA THR A 382 31.73 57.59 29.11
C THR A 382 31.30 56.25 29.73
N THR A 383 31.63 56.11 31.01
CA THR A 383 31.33 55.06 32.00
C THR A 383 29.84 54.83 32.26
N ALA A 384 29.43 53.57 32.45
CA ALA A 384 28.55 53.16 33.55
C ALA A 384 28.43 51.62 33.63
N SER A 385 28.89 51.06 34.73
CA SER A 385 28.66 49.69 35.18
C SER A 385 27.18 49.49 35.54
N ALA A 386 26.47 48.68 34.75
CA ALA A 386 25.15 48.16 35.09
C ALA A 386 25.26 46.66 35.44
N PRO A 387 24.49 46.17 36.44
CA PRO A 387 24.56 44.77 36.86
C PRO A 387 24.00 43.84 35.77
N PRO A 388 24.46 42.57 35.71
CA PRO A 388 23.97 41.61 34.73
C PRO A 388 22.51 41.27 35.01
N GLY A 389 21.62 41.76 34.16
CA GLY A 389 20.22 41.36 34.14
C GLY A 389 20.07 39.85 33.87
N PRO A 390 18.95 39.23 34.29
CA PRO A 390 18.72 37.81 34.15
C PRO A 390 18.82 37.41 32.68
N SER A 391 19.63 36.39 32.44
CA SER A 391 19.87 35.73 31.15
C SER A 391 18.56 35.54 30.39
N ALA A 392 18.31 36.46 29.44
CA ALA A 392 17.29 36.30 28.43
C ALA A 392 17.45 34.92 27.80
N GLY A 393 16.42 34.08 27.99
CA GLY A 393 16.41 32.70 27.53
C GLY A 393 16.86 32.63 26.08
N ARG A 394 18.00 32.00 25.83
CA ARG A 394 18.51 31.74 24.48
C ARG A 394 17.40 31.03 23.72
N THR A 395 16.76 31.75 22.81
CA THR A 395 15.90 31.14 21.82
C THR A 395 16.75 30.09 21.08
N PRO A 396 16.28 28.83 20.98
CA PRO A 396 17.05 27.81 20.30
C PRO A 396 17.35 28.29 18.87
N PRO A 397 18.57 28.02 18.36
CA PRO A 397 18.94 28.48 17.03
C PRO A 397 17.93 27.95 16.00
N PRO A 398 17.60 28.77 14.97
CA PRO A 398 16.63 28.37 13.96
C PRO A 398 17.04 27.05 13.32
N ALA A 399 16.08 26.16 13.16
CA ALA A 399 16.30 24.82 12.62
C ALA A 399 17.08 24.88 11.28
N GLY A 400 18.10 24.03 11.15
CA GLY A 400 18.91 23.92 9.94
C GLY A 400 18.07 23.65 8.68
N PRO A 401 18.61 23.91 7.48
CA PRO A 401 17.89 23.71 6.22
C PRO A 401 17.45 22.25 6.03
N PHE A 402 18.22 21.29 6.55
CA PHE A 402 17.83 19.88 6.61
C PHE A 402 16.57 19.66 7.43
N ALA A 403 16.57 20.07 8.70
CA ALA A 403 15.41 19.91 9.58
C ALA A 403 14.16 20.62 9.04
N ARG A 404 14.32 21.81 8.44
CA ARG A 404 13.22 22.54 7.79
C ARG A 404 12.66 21.79 6.59
N GLY A 405 13.53 21.28 5.71
CA GLY A 405 13.10 20.54 4.53
C GLY A 405 12.48 19.19 4.91
N PHE A 406 13.08 18.46 5.84
CA PHE A 406 12.57 17.17 6.31
C PHE A 406 11.20 17.32 7.00
N ARG A 407 11.01 18.41 7.76
CA ARG A 407 9.69 18.76 8.30
C ARG A 407 8.65 18.96 7.19
N LYS A 408 8.99 19.59 6.07
CA LYS A 408 8.04 19.76 4.94
C LYS A 408 7.65 18.42 4.30
N LEU A 409 8.59 17.48 4.19
CA LEU A 409 8.31 16.11 3.77
C LEU A 409 7.33 15.43 4.75
N LEU A 410 7.63 15.45 6.05
CA LEU A 410 6.75 14.84 7.06
C LEU A 410 5.34 15.44 7.11
N LEU A 411 5.20 16.73 6.80
CA LEU A 411 3.91 17.40 6.73
C LEU A 411 3.00 16.88 5.60
N MET A 412 3.52 16.09 4.66
CA MET A 412 2.70 15.45 3.62
C MET A 412 1.98 14.20 4.15
N LEU A 413 2.52 13.52 5.16
CA LEU A 413 1.91 12.30 5.70
C LEU A 413 0.51 12.53 6.30
N PRO A 414 0.22 13.60 7.08
CA PRO A 414 -1.13 13.84 7.57
C PRO A 414 -2.14 14.14 6.46
N LEU A 415 -1.70 14.80 5.38
CA LEU A 415 -2.54 15.06 4.20
C LEU A 415 -2.84 13.75 3.46
N ALA A 416 -1.79 12.96 3.18
CA ALA A 416 -1.91 11.66 2.55
C ALA A 416 -2.76 10.70 3.39
N GLY A 417 -2.52 10.62 4.70
CA GLY A 417 -3.29 9.80 5.62
C GLY A 417 -4.77 10.19 5.67
N LEU A 418 -5.10 11.49 5.61
CA LEU A 418 -6.50 11.90 5.55
C LEU A 418 -7.18 11.48 4.24
N LEU A 419 -6.50 11.65 3.10
CA LEU A 419 -7.01 11.24 1.79
C LEU A 419 -7.19 9.73 1.72
N LEU A 420 -6.21 8.94 2.19
CA LEU A 420 -6.27 7.48 2.21
C LEU A 420 -7.28 6.95 3.23
N LEU A 421 -7.53 7.65 4.33
CA LEU A 421 -8.59 7.28 5.26
C LEU A 421 -9.95 7.41 4.59
N ALA A 422 -10.18 8.52 3.87
CA ALA A 422 -11.39 8.70 3.10
C ALA A 422 -11.50 7.67 1.96
N GLY A 423 -10.40 7.43 1.22
CA GLY A 423 -10.31 6.43 0.16
C GLY A 423 -10.63 5.03 0.66
N ALA A 424 -10.08 4.61 1.80
CA ALA A 424 -10.30 3.27 2.34
C ALA A 424 -11.76 3.01 2.74
N TRP A 425 -12.44 3.98 3.35
CA TRP A 425 -13.88 3.87 3.61
C TRP A 425 -14.70 3.85 2.33
N TYR A 426 -14.33 4.69 1.36
CA TYR A 426 -15.00 4.77 0.07
C TYR A 426 -14.86 3.47 -0.74
N GLU A 427 -13.64 2.93 -0.86
CA GLU A 427 -13.34 1.67 -1.55
C GLU A 427 -14.12 0.49 -0.93
N ALA A 428 -14.08 0.37 0.39
CA ALA A 428 -14.82 -0.66 1.11
C ALA A 428 -16.32 -0.58 0.87
N LEU A 429 -16.89 0.63 0.81
CA LEU A 429 -18.31 0.82 0.53
C LEU A 429 -18.65 0.45 -0.92
N ILE A 430 -17.90 0.92 -1.91
CA ILE A 430 -18.25 0.66 -3.30
C ILE A 430 -18.12 -0.83 -3.67
N ILE A 431 -17.08 -1.52 -3.18
CA ILE A 431 -16.84 -2.93 -3.46
C ILE A 431 -17.88 -3.82 -2.76
N ILE A 432 -18.12 -3.62 -1.46
CA ILE A 432 -19.03 -4.49 -0.70
C ILE A 432 -20.50 -4.25 -1.07
N LEU A 433 -20.88 -3.01 -1.38
CA LEU A 433 -22.24 -2.70 -1.78
C LEU A 433 -22.53 -3.03 -3.26
N GLY A 434 -21.55 -3.58 -4.00
CA GLY A 434 -21.68 -3.90 -5.42
C GLY A 434 -21.99 -2.67 -6.28
N LEU A 435 -21.57 -1.49 -5.84
CA LEU A 435 -21.65 -0.26 -6.63
C LEU A 435 -20.49 -0.18 -7.63
N ALA A 436 -19.45 -0.98 -7.39
CA ALA A 436 -18.29 -1.17 -8.23
C ALA A 436 -18.25 -2.61 -8.76
#